data_AF-A0A3E2V0G0-F1
#
_entry.id   AF-A0A3E2V0G0-F1
#
_cell.length_a   1.000
_cell.length_b   1.000
_cell.length_c   1.000
_cell.angle_alpha   90.00
_cell.angle_beta   90.00
_cell.angle_gamma   90.00
#
_symmetry.space_group_name_H-M   'P 1'
#
loop_
_entity.id
_entity.type
_entity.pdbx_description
1 polymer ?
#
loop_
_entity_poly.entity_id
_entity_poly.type
_entity_poly.pdbx_seq_one_letter_code
_entity_poly.pdbx_strand_id
1 'polypeptide(L)'
;MCRRSCSRKSTWSGSPAKKKRRHRLQDFWQIAETAEFGCSDPTDEAMARQSPVEQVNADTAPTFVWTTFGDKLISPIQSLRYAEALYRAGVPCELHVYQNGDHGLSLADASSARKPEEILPHVGTWCSLALEWLEELFEAQKKEEEVTDAGI
;
A
#
# COMPACT_ATOMS: atom_id res chain seq x y z
N MET A 1 -54.74 30.64 7.74
CA MET A 1 -53.92 31.04 8.92
C MET A 1 -53.50 29.75 9.60
N CYS A 2 -52.27 29.27 9.63
CA CYS A 2 -51.04 29.89 10.11
C CYS A 2 -49.84 29.23 9.37
N ARG A 3 -48.94 30.06 8.81
CA ARG A 3 -47.65 29.64 8.26
C ARG A 3 -46.67 29.45 9.43
N ARG A 4 -45.78 28.45 9.36
CA ARG A 4 -44.42 28.52 9.92
C ARG A 4 -43.50 27.52 9.23
N SER A 5 -42.82 28.01 8.20
CA SER A 5 -41.60 27.45 7.63
C SER A 5 -40.45 27.58 8.64
N CYS A 6 -39.73 26.50 8.91
CA CYS A 6 -38.44 26.57 9.60
C CYS A 6 -37.35 26.09 8.62
N SER A 7 -36.79 27.01 7.85
CA SER A 7 -35.59 26.73 7.05
C SER A 7 -34.36 26.88 7.95
N ARG A 8 -33.80 25.77 8.44
CA ARG A 8 -32.43 25.78 8.98
C ARG A 8 -31.46 25.65 7.82
N LYS A 9 -30.88 26.77 7.38
CA LYS A 9 -29.63 26.75 6.61
C LYS A 9 -28.52 26.35 7.57
N SER A 10 -28.02 25.13 7.47
CA SER A 10 -26.82 24.68 8.17
C SER A 10 -25.59 25.16 7.40
N THR A 11 -25.05 26.32 7.78
CA THR A 11 -23.71 26.70 7.35
C THR A 11 -22.70 25.94 8.22
N TRP A 12 -22.27 24.77 7.74
CA TRP A 12 -21.15 24.04 8.33
C TRP A 12 -19.85 24.78 8.01
N SER A 13 -19.47 25.73 8.86
CA SER A 13 -18.13 26.31 8.86
C SER A 13 -17.16 25.25 9.38
N GLY A 14 -16.37 24.65 8.49
CA GLY A 14 -15.41 23.61 8.82
C GLY A 14 -14.51 23.98 10.00
N SER A 15 -14.43 23.08 10.98
CA SER A 15 -13.69 23.28 12.23
C SER A 15 -12.17 23.54 12.00
N PRO A 16 -11.53 24.47 12.72
CA PRO A 16 -10.13 24.88 12.52
C PRO A 16 -9.11 23.72 12.57
N ALA A 17 -9.38 22.69 13.37
CA ALA A 17 -8.52 21.51 13.49
C ALA A 17 -8.43 20.71 12.17
N LYS A 18 -9.51 20.68 11.38
CA LYS A 18 -9.53 20.01 10.06
C LYS A 18 -8.71 20.79 9.02
N LYS A 19 -8.72 22.12 9.07
CA LYS A 19 -7.91 22.97 8.18
C LYS A 19 -6.40 22.83 8.46
N LYS A 20 -5.98 22.84 9.73
CA LYS A 20 -4.56 22.68 10.11
C LYS A 20 -3.99 21.30 9.75
N ARG A 21 -4.80 20.23 9.86
CA ARG A 21 -4.39 18.87 9.50
C ARG A 21 -4.21 18.68 7.98
N ARG A 22 -4.98 19.42 7.16
CA ARG A 22 -4.91 19.37 5.70
C ARG A 22 -3.63 20.02 5.15
N HIS A 23 -3.18 21.12 5.74
CA HIS A 23 -1.89 21.74 5.42
C HIS A 23 -0.72 20.80 5.69
N ARG A 24 -0.70 20.15 6.86
CA ARG A 24 0.41 19.29 7.28
C ARG A 24 0.67 18.08 6.38
N LEU A 25 -0.36 17.56 5.72
CA LEU A 25 -0.24 16.47 4.75
C LEU A 25 0.19 16.98 3.37
N GLN A 26 -0.24 18.18 2.97
CA GLN A 26 0.24 18.83 1.75
C GLN A 26 1.75 19.11 1.85
N ASP A 27 2.21 19.56 3.02
CA ASP A 27 3.63 19.75 3.30
C ASP A 27 4.41 18.42 3.21
N PHE A 28 3.83 17.31 3.72
CA PHE A 28 4.44 15.98 3.62
C PHE A 28 4.62 15.53 2.16
N TRP A 29 3.59 15.67 1.33
CA TRP A 29 3.67 15.26 -0.08
C TRP A 29 4.67 16.10 -0.86
N GLN A 30 4.70 17.42 -0.65
CA GLN A 30 5.71 18.29 -1.29
C GLN A 30 7.13 17.92 -0.87
N ILE A 31 7.35 17.57 0.41
CA ILE A 31 8.66 17.11 0.88
C ILE A 31 9.02 15.77 0.24
N ALA A 32 8.08 14.82 0.18
CA ALA A 32 8.30 13.52 -0.44
C ALA A 32 8.61 13.67 -1.94
N GLU A 33 7.83 14.46 -2.66
CA GLU A 33 8.05 14.78 -4.07
C GLU A 33 9.42 15.45 -4.28
N THR A 34 9.78 16.42 -3.43
CA THR A 34 11.08 17.07 -3.54
C THR A 34 12.24 16.13 -3.24
N ALA A 35 12.09 15.24 -2.25
CA ALA A 35 13.11 14.27 -1.90
C ALA A 35 13.34 13.23 -3.02
N GLU A 36 12.25 12.80 -3.65
CA GLU A 36 12.27 11.74 -4.68
C GLU A 36 12.63 12.30 -6.07
N PHE A 37 12.01 13.41 -6.48
CA PHE A 37 12.16 13.98 -7.82
C PHE A 37 13.09 15.21 -7.88
N GLY A 38 13.58 15.69 -6.74
CA GLY A 38 14.36 16.94 -6.66
C GLY A 38 13.54 18.22 -6.83
N CYS A 39 12.21 18.11 -6.98
CA CYS A 39 11.29 19.23 -7.14
C CYS A 39 9.90 18.92 -6.55
N SER A 40 9.13 19.94 -6.22
CA SER A 40 7.80 19.80 -5.60
C SER A 40 6.64 19.77 -6.61
N ASP A 41 6.94 19.57 -7.90
CA ASP A 41 5.97 19.52 -9.00
C ASP A 41 6.56 18.70 -10.16
N PRO A 42 6.74 17.38 -9.98
CA PRO A 42 7.29 16.51 -11.01
C PRO A 42 6.35 16.39 -12.20
N THR A 43 6.91 16.17 -13.40
CA THR A 43 6.09 15.88 -14.58
C THR A 43 5.45 14.50 -14.48
N ASP A 44 4.32 14.30 -15.16
CA ASP A 44 3.68 12.98 -15.23
C ASP A 44 4.63 11.90 -15.76
N GLU A 45 5.51 12.25 -16.72
CA GLU A 45 6.54 11.36 -17.23
C GLU A 45 7.55 10.96 -16.14
N ALA A 46 8.01 11.93 -15.33
CA ALA A 46 8.92 11.65 -14.23
C ALA A 46 8.25 10.74 -13.18
N MET A 47 6.99 11.00 -12.85
CA MET A 47 6.23 10.14 -11.94
C MET A 47 6.05 8.72 -12.50
N ALA A 48 5.67 8.59 -13.77
CA ALA A 48 5.48 7.29 -14.42
C ALA A 48 6.78 6.47 -14.46
N ARG A 49 7.92 7.13 -14.71
CA ARG A 49 9.24 6.50 -14.71
C ARG A 49 9.62 5.90 -13.35
N GLN A 50 9.11 6.47 -12.25
CA GLN A 50 9.39 6.01 -10.90
C GLN A 50 8.24 5.23 -10.26
N SER A 51 7.13 5.04 -10.98
CA SER A 51 5.97 4.29 -10.49
C SER A 51 6.21 2.78 -10.64
N PRO A 52 6.24 1.99 -9.55
CA PRO A 52 6.42 0.54 -9.66
C PRO A 52 5.37 -0.15 -10.54
N VAL A 53 4.13 0.36 -10.53
CA VAL A 53 3.01 -0.18 -11.33
C VAL A 53 3.28 -0.04 -12.83
N GLU A 54 3.86 1.08 -13.26
CA GLU A 54 4.13 1.36 -14.68
C GLU A 54 5.42 0.68 -15.18
N GLN A 55 6.24 0.15 -14.27
CA GLN A 55 7.51 -0.50 -14.60
C GLN A 55 7.44 -2.04 -14.60
N VAL A 56 6.28 -2.62 -14.25
CA VAL A 56 6.09 -4.09 -14.27
C VAL A 56 6.27 -4.63 -15.68
N ASN A 57 7.06 -5.70 -15.80
CA ASN A 57 7.34 -6.39 -17.05
C ASN A 57 7.67 -7.88 -16.78
N ALA A 58 7.97 -8.64 -17.83
CA ALA A 58 8.24 -10.09 -17.72
C ALA A 58 9.49 -10.44 -16.90
N ASP A 59 10.43 -9.51 -16.73
CA ASP A 59 11.64 -9.69 -15.91
C ASP A 59 11.40 -9.33 -14.43
N THR A 60 10.19 -8.89 -14.08
CA THR A 60 9.83 -8.60 -12.69
C THR A 60 9.78 -9.90 -11.89
N ALA A 61 10.44 -9.92 -10.74
CA ALA A 61 10.49 -11.11 -9.89
C ALA A 61 9.11 -11.44 -9.29
N PRO A 62 8.84 -12.73 -8.97
CA PRO A 62 7.70 -13.12 -8.14
C PRO A 62 7.62 -12.26 -6.89
N THR A 63 6.43 -11.76 -6.55
CA THR A 63 6.30 -10.74 -5.50
C THR A 63 5.22 -11.09 -4.48
N PHE A 64 5.57 -11.02 -3.20
CA PHE A 64 4.64 -11.01 -2.08
C PHE A 64 4.32 -9.56 -1.67
N VAL A 65 3.04 -9.24 -1.52
CA VAL A 65 2.56 -7.90 -1.13
C VAL A 65 1.57 -8.03 0.02
N TRP A 66 1.68 -7.15 1.02
CA TRP A 66 0.64 -6.99 2.02
C TRP A 66 0.31 -5.51 2.27
N THR A 67 -0.94 -5.23 2.63
CA THR A 67 -1.39 -3.89 3.02
C THR A 67 -2.61 -3.96 3.92
N THR A 68 -3.11 -2.82 4.39
CA THR A 68 -4.35 -2.74 5.17
C THR A 68 -5.34 -1.74 4.56
N PHE A 69 -6.63 -2.07 4.58
CA PHE A 69 -7.72 -1.14 4.23
C PHE A 69 -7.82 0.06 5.18
N GLY A 70 -7.27 -0.07 6.39
CA GLY A 70 -7.24 0.98 7.39
C GLY A 70 -6.17 2.05 7.15
N ASP A 71 -5.24 1.84 6.21
CA ASP A 71 -4.16 2.78 5.92
C ASP A 71 -4.72 4.09 5.34
N LYS A 72 -4.52 5.18 6.10
CA LYS A 72 -4.98 6.53 5.75
C LYS A 72 -3.89 7.41 5.16
N LEU A 73 -2.65 6.93 5.13
CA LEU A 73 -1.53 7.66 4.53
C LEU A 73 -1.34 7.22 3.09
N ILE A 74 -1.28 5.91 2.84
CA ILE A 74 -1.10 5.33 1.51
C ILE A 74 -2.32 4.48 1.17
N SER A 75 -2.96 4.78 0.04
CA SER A 75 -4.16 4.04 -0.37
C SER A 75 -3.81 2.57 -0.70
N PRO A 76 -4.56 1.58 -0.16
CA PRO A 76 -4.36 0.17 -0.49
C PRO A 76 -4.63 -0.14 -1.98
N ILE A 77 -5.30 0.76 -2.69
CA ILE A 77 -5.52 0.67 -4.14
C ILE A 77 -4.19 0.59 -4.90
N GLN A 78 -3.10 1.18 -4.40
CA GLN A 78 -1.79 1.08 -5.04
C GLN A 78 -1.29 -0.37 -5.08
N SER A 79 -1.43 -1.11 -3.97
CA SER A 79 -1.07 -2.53 -3.91
C SER A 79 -1.96 -3.38 -4.83
N LEU A 80 -3.26 -3.08 -4.92
CA LEU A 80 -4.18 -3.78 -5.82
C LEU A 80 -3.82 -3.54 -7.30
N ARG A 81 -3.48 -2.31 -7.67
CA ARG A 81 -3.02 -1.97 -9.03
C ARG A 81 -1.71 -2.66 -9.37
N TYR A 82 -0.78 -2.72 -8.43
CA TYR A 82 0.49 -3.42 -8.63
C TYR A 82 0.28 -4.93 -8.85
N ALA A 83 -0.57 -5.56 -8.04
CA ALA A 83 -0.93 -6.97 -8.23
C ALA A 83 -1.65 -7.22 -9.58
N GLU A 84 -2.54 -6.32 -10.01
CA GLU A 84 -3.16 -6.40 -11.34
C GLU A 84 -2.11 -6.30 -12.46
N ALA A 85 -1.15 -5.38 -12.34
CA ALA A 85 -0.08 -5.23 -13.32
C ALA A 85 0.81 -6.49 -13.40
N LEU A 86 1.19 -7.06 -12.25
CA LEU A 86 1.94 -8.33 -12.17
C LEU A 86 1.16 -9.47 -12.85
N TYR A 87 -0.13 -9.61 -12.56
CA TYR A 87 -0.99 -10.61 -13.21
C TYR A 87 -1.02 -10.46 -14.73
N ARG A 88 -1.19 -9.22 -15.23
CA ARG A 88 -1.21 -8.93 -16.68
C ARG A 88 0.13 -9.24 -17.35
N ALA A 89 1.24 -9.09 -16.64
CA ALA A 89 2.58 -9.41 -17.12
C ALA A 89 2.94 -10.90 -17.00
N GLY A 90 2.06 -11.73 -16.41
CA GLY A 90 2.35 -13.15 -16.16
C GLY A 90 3.32 -13.40 -15.01
N VAL A 91 3.52 -12.42 -14.13
CA VAL A 91 4.43 -12.51 -12.99
C VAL A 91 3.67 -13.07 -11.78
N PRO A 92 4.13 -14.17 -11.14
CA PRO A 92 3.49 -14.71 -9.95
C PRO A 92 3.43 -13.69 -8.81
N CYS A 93 2.27 -13.58 -8.17
CA CYS A 93 2.06 -12.64 -7.07
C CYS A 93 1.14 -13.23 -6.00
N GLU A 94 1.51 -13.03 -4.74
CA GLU A 94 0.64 -13.25 -3.59
C GLU A 94 0.32 -11.90 -2.92
N LEU A 95 -0.97 -11.62 -2.70
CA LEU A 95 -1.44 -10.36 -2.13
C LEU A 95 -2.35 -10.59 -0.92
N HIS A 96 -2.00 -9.98 0.21
CA HIS A 96 -2.80 -9.95 1.43
C HIS A 96 -3.31 -8.54 1.73
N VAL A 97 -4.63 -8.39 1.89
CA VAL A 97 -5.25 -7.11 2.24
C VAL A 97 -6.05 -7.25 3.53
N TYR A 98 -5.47 -6.79 4.64
CA TYR A 98 -6.13 -6.84 5.94
C TYR A 98 -7.15 -5.72 6.08
N GLN A 99 -8.27 -5.97 6.77
CA GLN A 99 -9.33 -4.97 6.93
C GLN A 99 -8.89 -3.74 7.75
N ASN A 100 -8.09 -3.95 8.80
CA ASN A 100 -7.76 -2.93 9.80
C ASN A 100 -6.24 -2.82 9.98
N GLY A 101 -5.79 -1.63 10.39
CA GLY A 101 -4.38 -1.30 10.61
C GLY A 101 -4.09 0.13 10.19
N ASP A 102 -3.23 0.84 10.93
CA ASP A 102 -2.72 2.15 10.48
C ASP A 102 -1.50 1.95 9.56
N HIS A 103 -0.98 3.03 8.97
CA HIS A 103 0.25 2.97 8.19
C HIS A 103 1.47 2.58 9.04
N GLY A 104 2.36 1.75 8.48
CA GLY A 104 3.68 1.48 9.06
C GLY A 104 3.67 0.55 10.27
N LEU A 105 2.86 -0.51 10.24
CA LEU A 105 2.76 -1.47 11.36
C LEU A 105 3.97 -2.38 11.52
N SER A 106 4.81 -2.54 10.49
CA SER A 106 5.95 -3.48 10.51
C SER A 106 5.49 -4.90 10.90
N LEU A 107 5.99 -5.47 12.01
CA LEU A 107 5.59 -6.81 12.50
C LEU A 107 4.22 -6.84 13.17
N ALA A 108 3.59 -5.67 13.41
CA ALA A 108 2.29 -5.52 14.07
C ALA A 108 2.23 -6.20 15.46
N ASP A 109 3.34 -6.18 16.18
CA ASP A 109 3.51 -6.79 17.49
C ASP A 109 4.13 -5.80 18.49
N ALA A 110 4.35 -6.26 19.72
CA ALA A 110 4.92 -5.41 20.77
C ALA A 110 6.35 -4.91 20.47
N SER A 111 7.10 -5.57 19.57
CA SER A 111 8.47 -5.16 19.22
C SER A 111 8.51 -3.95 18.28
N SER A 112 7.44 -3.76 17.51
CA SER A 112 7.35 -2.73 16.46
C SER A 112 6.30 -1.66 16.75
N ALA A 113 5.36 -1.92 17.66
CA ALA A 113 4.30 -1.01 18.02
C ALA A 113 4.80 0.23 18.78
N ARG A 114 4.33 1.41 18.37
CA ARG A 114 4.53 2.69 19.09
C ARG A 114 3.45 2.93 20.14
N LYS A 115 2.29 2.29 19.97
CA LYS A 115 1.12 2.37 20.85
C LYS A 115 0.45 0.99 20.93
N PRO A 116 -0.23 0.64 22.04
CA PRO A 116 -0.86 -0.68 22.20
C PRO A 116 -1.83 -1.07 21.08
N GLU A 117 -2.48 -0.10 20.43
CA GLU A 117 -3.43 -0.36 19.34
C GLU A 117 -2.77 -0.82 18.03
N GLU A 118 -1.45 -0.72 17.91
CA GLU A 118 -0.67 -1.24 16.77
C GLU A 118 -0.27 -2.71 16.96
N ILE A 119 -0.52 -3.30 18.14
CA ILE A 119 -0.33 -4.73 18.39
C ILE A 119 -1.56 -5.46 17.83
N LEU A 120 -1.43 -5.94 16.59
CA LEU A 120 -2.50 -6.54 15.81
C LEU A 120 -2.09 -7.94 15.37
N PRO A 121 -2.27 -8.98 16.23
CA PRO A 121 -1.79 -10.34 15.94
C PRO A 121 -2.31 -10.91 14.62
N HIS A 122 -3.54 -10.57 14.23
CA HIS A 122 -4.10 -10.98 12.94
C HIS A 122 -3.32 -10.38 11.75
N VAL A 123 -2.94 -9.10 11.81
CA VAL A 123 -2.14 -8.48 10.74
C VAL A 123 -0.73 -9.05 10.74
N GLY A 124 -0.14 -9.28 11.92
CA GLY A 124 1.21 -9.84 12.07
C GLY A 124 1.41 -11.22 11.44
N THR A 125 0.32 -11.94 11.11
CA THR A 125 0.38 -13.20 10.35
C THR A 125 1.02 -13.06 8.97
N TRP A 126 1.08 -11.84 8.40
CA TRP A 126 1.72 -11.59 7.10
C TRP A 126 3.16 -12.11 7.05
N CYS A 127 3.88 -12.03 8.19
CA CYS A 127 5.28 -12.44 8.25
C CYS A 127 5.41 -13.96 8.13
N SER A 128 4.54 -14.72 8.80
CA SER A 128 4.49 -16.18 8.64
C SER A 128 4.11 -16.57 7.21
N LEU A 129 3.09 -15.92 6.64
CA LEU A 129 2.65 -16.16 5.26
C LEU A 129 3.75 -15.83 4.24
N ALA A 130 4.51 -14.76 4.45
CA ALA A 130 5.65 -14.41 3.60
C ALA A 130 6.77 -15.46 3.67
N LEU A 131 7.02 -16.04 4.84
CA LEU A 131 8.01 -17.12 5.00
C LEU A 131 7.55 -18.40 4.30
N GLU A 132 6.28 -18.79 4.47
CA GLU A 132 5.68 -19.94 3.77
C GLU A 132 5.76 -19.74 2.24
N TRP A 133 5.41 -18.54 1.76
CA TRP A 133 5.51 -18.19 0.35
C TRP A 133 6.95 -18.27 -0.20
N LEU A 134 7.95 -17.81 0.57
CA LEU A 134 9.36 -17.92 0.18
C LEU A 134 9.82 -19.38 0.09
N GLU A 135 9.39 -20.23 1.03
CA GLU A 135 9.68 -21.66 1.01
C GLU A 135 9.08 -22.31 -0.25
N GLU A 136 7.80 -22.05 -0.54
CA GLU A 136 7.15 -22.56 -1.76
C GLU A 136 7.85 -22.08 -3.03
N LEU A 137 8.25 -20.80 -3.09
CA LEU A 137 8.95 -20.22 -4.22
C LEU A 137 10.29 -20.91 -4.48
N PHE A 138 11.12 -21.08 -3.45
CA PHE A 138 12.44 -21.72 -3.60
C PHE A 138 12.33 -23.21 -3.92
N GLU A 139 11.33 -23.91 -3.38
CA GLU A 139 11.09 -25.30 -3.74
C GLU A 139 10.58 -25.47 -5.18
N ALA A 140 9.81 -24.51 -5.69
CA ALA A 140 9.41 -24.50 -7.11
C ALA A 140 10.63 -24.27 -8.02
N GLN A 141 11.49 -23.32 -7.69
CA GLN A 141 12.70 -23.01 -8.48
C GLN A 141 13.67 -24.19 -8.56
N LYS A 142 13.94 -24.88 -7.44
CA LYS A 142 14.81 -26.07 -7.44
C LYS A 142 14.29 -27.16 -8.38
N LYS A 143 12.98 -27.38 -8.41
CA LYS A 143 12.36 -28.39 -9.28
C LYS A 143 12.50 -28.03 -10.76
N GLU A 144 12.38 -26.75 -11.11
CA GLU A 144 12.61 -26.29 -12.47
C GLU A 144 14.07 -26.52 -12.90
N GLU A 145 15.03 -26.21 -12.02
CA GLU A 145 16.46 -26.45 -12.26
C GLU A 145 16.77 -27.95 -12.44
N GLU A 146 16.25 -28.81 -11.56
CA GLU A 146 16.43 -30.27 -11.66
C GLU A 146 15.87 -30.85 -12.98
N VAL A 147 14.74 -30.33 -13.46
CA VAL A 147 14.17 -30.72 -14.76
C VAL A 147 15.09 -30.28 -15.90
N THR A 148 15.60 -29.05 -15.87
CA THR A 148 16.51 -28.55 -16.90
C THR A 148 17.86 -29.28 -16.93
N ASP A 149 18.41 -29.64 -15.77
CA ASP A 149 19.68 -30.38 -15.65
C ASP A 149 19.55 -31.85 -16.05
N ALA A 150 18.34 -32.42 -15.95
CA ALA A 150 18.05 -33.77 -16.43
C ALA A 150 18.02 -33.89 -17.97
N GLY A 151 18.11 -32.77 -18.71
CA GLY A 151 18.18 -32.76 -20.17
C GLY A 151 16.90 -33.25 -20.86
N ILE A 152 15.74 -33.13 -20.18
CA ILE A 152 14.41 -33.38 -20.74
C ILE A 152 13.83 -32.07 -21.28
#